data_AF-A0A6I5CL80-F1
#
_entry.id   AF-A0A6I5CL80-F1
#
_cell.length_a   1.000
_cell.length_b   1.000
_cell.length_c   1.000
_cell.angle_alpha   90.00
_cell.angle_beta   90.00
_cell.angle_gamma   90.00
#
_symmetry.space_group_name_H-M   'P 1'
#
loop_
_entity.id
_entity.type
_entity.pdbx_description
1 polymer ?
#
loop_
_entity_poly.entity_id
_entity_poly.type
_entity_poly.pdbx_seq_one_letter_code
_entity_poly.pdbx_strand_id
1 'polypeptide(L)' 'MGAQQVRDGFAELYGTAPEGVWAAPGRVNLIGEHTDYNDGFVMPFALPHVTL' A
#
# COMPACT_ATOMS: atom_id res chain seq x y z
N MET A 1 -4.21 -8.71 6.33
CA MET A 1 -3.39 -8.55 7.55
C MET A 1 -3.73 -7.21 8.16
N GLY A 2 -3.88 -7.14 9.48
CA GLY A 2 -4.13 -5.87 10.18
C GLY A 2 -2.84 -5.27 10.73
N ALA A 3 -2.85 -3.99 11.07
CA ALA A 3 -1.67 -3.33 11.65
C ALA A 3 -1.17 -4.01 12.93
N GLN A 4 -2.08 -4.57 13.74
CA GLN A 4 -1.70 -5.33 14.94
C GLN A 4 -0.88 -6.58 14.59
N GLN A 5 -1.31 -7.33 13.57
CA GLN A 5 -0.62 -8.54 13.14
C GLN A 5 0.81 -8.25 12.65
N VAL A 6 1.03 -7.11 11.98
CA VAL A 6 2.37 -6.67 11.55
C VAL A 6 3.22 -6.24 12.74
N ARG A 7 2.65 -5.53 13.73
CA ARG A 7 3.35 -5.15 14.96
C ARG A 7 3.83 -6.38 15.74
N ASP A 8 2.94 -7.36 15.90
CA ASP A 8 3.23 -8.58 16.65
C ASP A 8 4.33 -9.39 15.94
N GLY A 9 4.22 -9.57 14.62
CA GLY A 9 5.26 -10.25 13.83
C GLY A 9 6.61 -9.53 13.87
N PHE A 10 6.62 -8.19 13.82
CA PHE A 10 7.84 -7.41 13.95
C PHE A 10 8.49 -7.62 15.33
N ALA A 11 7.70 -7.57 16.41
CA ALA A 11 8.22 -7.77 17.76
C ALA A 11 8.77 -9.20 17.96
N GLU A 12 8.13 -10.21 17.37
CA GLU A 12 8.62 -11.59 17.37
C GLU A 12 9.96 -11.73 16.64
N LEU A 13 10.11 -11.08 15.48
CA LEU A 13 11.31 -11.16 14.64
C LEU A 13 12.50 -10.36 15.17
N TYR A 14 12.24 -9.18 15.75
CA TYR A 14 13.27 -8.19 16.07
C TYR A 14 13.40 -7.89 17.57
N GLY A 15 12.54 -8.45 18.42
CA GLY A 15 12.63 -8.33 19.89
C GLY A 15 12.29 -6.95 20.46
N THR A 16 11.74 -6.05 19.63
CA THR A 16 11.33 -4.70 20.05
C THR A 16 10.07 -4.28 19.30
N ALA A 17 9.31 -3.33 19.85
CA ALA A 17 8.19 -2.74 19.15
C ALA A 17 8.68 -1.88 17.96
N PRO A 18 7.98 -1.88 16.80
CA PRO A 18 8.27 -0.95 15.73
C PRO A 18 7.84 0.46 16.11
N GLU A 19 8.54 1.47 15.58
CA GLU A 19 8.18 2.89 15.76
C GLU A 19 6.79 3.20 15.20
N GLY A 20 6.43 2.57 14.08
CA GLY A 20 5.17 2.79 13.39
C GLY A 20 4.79 1.62 12.49
N VAL A 21 3.57 1.71 11.95
CA VAL A 21 3.12 0.88 10.83
C VAL A 21 2.63 1.85 9.76
N TRP A 22 3.10 1.67 8.54
CA TRP A 22 2.70 2.47 7.39
C TRP A 22 1.85 1.62 6.45
N ALA A 23 1.03 2.26 5.64
CA ALA A 23 0.15 1.56 4.72
C ALA A 23 0.15 2.26 3.37
N ALA A 24 0.23 1.48 2.29
CA ALA A 24 0.07 1.99 0.93
C ALA A 24 -1.02 1.17 0.22
N PRO A 25 -2.05 1.82 -0.36
CA PRO A 25 -3.07 1.11 -1.11
C PRO A 25 -2.54 0.68 -2.48
N GLY A 26 -3.00 -0.48 -2.94
CA GLY A 26 -2.99 -0.76 -4.36
C GLY A 26 -3.89 0.23 -5.11
N ARG A 27 -3.73 0.32 -6.43
CA ARG A 27 -4.59 1.16 -7.28
C ARG A 27 -5.07 0.39 -8.48
N VAL A 28 -6.22 0.79 -9.00
CA VAL A 28 -6.68 0.40 -10.34
C VAL A 28 -6.93 1.68 -11.13
N ASN A 29 -6.66 1.62 -12.42
CA ASN A 29 -6.96 2.72 -13.30
C ASN A 29 -8.37 2.52 -13.91
N LEU A 30 -9.23 3.53 -13.82
CA LEU A 30 -10.56 3.47 -14.40
C LEU A 30 -10.49 3.65 -15.92
N ILE A 31 -9.63 4.57 -16.38
CA ILE A 31 -9.37 4.87 -17.79
C ILE A 31 -8.00 5.55 -17.95
N GLY A 32 -7.39 5.41 -19.13
CA GLY A 32 -6.08 6.00 -19.47
C GLY A 32 -4.92 4.99 -19.53
N GLU A 33 -5.18 3.72 -19.87
CA GLU A 33 -4.11 2.72 -20.03
C GLU A 33 -3.10 3.14 -21.10
N HIS A 34 -1.82 2.90 -20.83
CA HIS A 34 -0.71 3.18 -21.76
C HIS A 34 -0.57 4.66 -22.16
N THR A 35 -1.13 5.59 -21.37
CA THR A 35 -1.04 7.04 -21.64
C THR A 35 -0.08 7.78 -20.72
N ASP A 36 0.23 7.21 -19.55
CA ASP A 36 1.07 7.81 -18.51
C ASP A 36 2.49 8.09 -18.99
N TYR A 37 3.10 7.16 -19.72
CA TYR A 37 4.42 7.34 -20.31
C TYR A 37 4.43 8.18 -21.61
N ASN A 38 3.28 8.72 -22.02
CA ASN A 38 3.10 9.57 -23.20
C ASN A 38 2.62 10.99 -22.82
N ASP A 39 2.86 11.45 -21.60
CA ASP A 39 2.38 12.74 -21.07
C ASP A 39 0.85 12.90 -21.14
N GLY A 40 0.10 11.79 -21.11
CA GLY A 40 -1.36 11.75 -21.13
C GLY A 40 -1.99 11.81 -19.73
N PHE A 41 -3.32 11.91 -19.68
CA PHE A 41 -4.09 11.90 -18.43
C PHE A 41 -4.54 10.48 -18.05
N VAL A 42 -4.54 10.19 -16.75
CA VAL A 42 -5.05 8.94 -16.16
C VAL A 42 -6.09 9.23 -15.08
N MET A 43 -7.01 8.29 -14.85
CA MET A 43 -8.01 8.39 -13.77
C MET A 43 -7.97 7.16 -12.85
N PRO A 44 -6.96 7.05 -11.97
CA PRO A 44 -6.87 5.96 -11.01
C PRO A 44 -7.69 6.21 -9.75
N PHE A 45 -7.96 5.14 -9.03
CA PHE A 45 -8.47 5.20 -7.66
C PHE A 45 -7.77 4.17 -6.78
N ALA A 46 -7.67 4.49 -5.48
CA ALA A 46 -7.09 3.61 -4.48
C ALA A 46 -8.05 2.46 -4.15
N LEU A 47 -7.51 1.25 -4.05
CA LEU A 47 -8.24 0.10 -3.55
C LEU A 47 -8.29 0.11 -2.02
N PRO A 48 -9.29 -0.56 -1.40
CA PRO A 48 -9.27 -0.86 0.04
C PRO A 48 -8.12 -1.80 0.45
N HIS A 49 -7.54 -2.52 -0.51
CA HIS A 49 -6.42 -3.44 -0.28
C HIS A 49 -5.13 -2.64 -0.10
N VAL A 50 -4.48 -2.82 1.04
CA VAL A 50 -3.23 -2.15 1.40
C VAL A 50 -2.12 -3.16 1.66
N THR A 51 -0.89 -2.76 1.33
CA THR A 51 0.31 -3.36 1.91
C THR A 51 0.63 -2.59 3.20
N LEU A 52 0.84 -3.33 4.29
CA LEU A 52 1.23 -2.85 5.62
C LEU A 52 2.68 -3.21 5.93
#